data_AF-A0A1X0FED5-F1
#
_entry.id   AF-A0A1X0FED5-F1
#
_cell.length_a   1.000
_cell.length_b   1.000
_cell.length_c   1.000
_cell.angle_alpha   90.00
_cell.angle_beta   90.00
_cell.angle_gamma   90.00
#
_symmetry.space_group_name_H-M   'P 1'
#
loop_
_entity.id
_entity.type
_entity.pdbx_description
1 polymer ?
#
loop_
_entity_poly.entity_id
_entity_poly.type
_entity_poly.pdbx_seq_one_letter_code
_entity_poly.pdbx_strand_id
1 'polypeptide(L)'
;MTVTDREQIQDDVDTLCAVASRFEEHSYAALTNPERLGILEKLECVTRKLQTPRHQLINQVGEQSDSTELGGKLSWVLADR
;
A
#
# COMPACT_ATOMS: atom_id res chain seq x y z
N MET A 1 -14.14 18.75 3.45
CA MET A 1 -13.45 18.26 2.25
C MET A 1 -12.05 18.84 2.30
N THR A 2 -11.08 18.05 2.76
CA THR A 2 -9.69 18.50 2.82
C THR A 2 -9.18 18.58 1.39
N VAL A 3 -8.68 19.74 0.97
CA VAL A 3 -7.81 19.85 -0.19
C VAL A 3 -6.65 18.91 0.10
N THR A 4 -6.56 17.81 -0.64
CA THR A 4 -5.43 16.91 -0.51
C THR A 4 -4.31 17.52 -1.32
N ASP A 5 -3.32 18.08 -0.64
CA ASP A 5 -2.08 18.51 -1.29
C ASP A 5 -1.38 17.27 -1.85
N ARG A 6 -0.92 17.33 -3.10
CA ARG A 6 -0.16 16.24 -3.73
C ARG A 6 1.05 15.89 -2.88
N GLU A 7 1.68 16.89 -2.27
CA GLU A 7 2.82 16.71 -1.37
C GLU A 7 2.42 15.90 -0.14
N GLN A 8 1.27 16.19 0.46
CA GLN A 8 0.76 15.42 1.60
C GLN A 8 0.47 13.96 1.25
N ILE A 9 -0.09 13.68 0.06
CA ILE A 9 -0.32 12.29 -0.39
C ILE A 9 1.02 11.55 -0.51
N GLN A 10 2.02 12.20 -1.09
CA GLN A 10 3.33 11.60 -1.28
C GLN A 10 4.03 11.33 0.05
N ASP A 11 4.01 12.30 0.98
CA ASP A 11 4.55 12.15 2.33
C ASP A 11 3.87 11.01 3.09
N ASP A 12 2.54 10.87 2.97
CA ASP A 12 1.79 9.77 3.60
C ASP A 12 2.19 8.41 3.02
N VAL A 13 2.39 8.32 1.71
CA VAL A 13 2.86 7.09 1.03
C VAL A 13 4.28 6.75 1.44
N ASP A 14 5.20 7.72 1.43
CA ASP A 14 6.60 7.51 1.81
C ASP A 14 6.71 7.10 3.28
N THR A 15 5.92 7.73 4.15
CA THR A 15 5.80 7.35 5.56
C THR A 15 5.29 5.92 5.71
N LEU A 16 4.25 5.53 4.97
CA LEU A 16 3.72 4.16 4.98
C LEU A 16 4.79 3.15 4.55
N CYS A 17 5.53 3.42 3.46
CA CYS A 17 6.62 2.57 2.99
C CYS A 17 7.74 2.45 4.02
N ALA A 18 8.19 3.56 4.60
CA ALA A 18 9.23 3.55 5.63
C ALA A 18 8.80 2.79 6.89
N VAL A 19 7.51 2.87 7.26
CA VAL A 19 6.95 2.07 8.37
C VAL A 19 6.94 0.58 8.01
N ALA A 20 6.51 0.23 6.79
CA ALA A 20 6.47 -1.15 6.32
C ALA A 20 7.86 -1.80 6.35
N SER A 21 8.89 -1.11 5.84
CA SER A 21 10.27 -1.61 5.84
C SER A 21 10.79 -1.94 7.24
N ARG A 22 10.43 -1.16 8.27
CA ARG A 22 10.84 -1.46 9.66
C ARG A 22 10.30 -2.80 10.18
N PHE A 23 9.16 -3.28 9.67
CA PHE A 23 8.64 -4.59 10.06
C PHE A 23 9.48 -5.75 9.52
N GLU A 24 10.22 -5.55 8.42
CA GLU A 24 11.15 -6.54 7.86
C GLU A 24 12.45 -6.62 8.66
N GLU A 25 12.84 -5.53 9.33
CA GLU A 25 14.04 -5.44 10.17
C GLU A 25 13.85 -6.05 11.56
N HIS A 26 12.62 -6.36 11.96
CA HIS A 26 12.31 -6.89 13.29
C HIS A 26 12.48 -8.40 13.40
N SER A 27 13.02 -8.84 14.55
CA SER A 27 12.93 -10.24 14.97
C SER A 27 11.70 -10.46 15.84
N TYR A 28 10.85 -11.40 15.45
CA TYR A 28 9.65 -11.79 16.21
C TYR A 28 9.89 -13.01 17.11
N ALA A 29 11.15 -13.44 17.28
CA ALA A 29 11.50 -14.65 18.02
C ALA A 29 11.15 -14.54 19.52
N ALA A 30 11.28 -13.34 20.11
CA ALA A 30 10.99 -13.09 21.52
C ALA A 30 9.48 -13.05 21.86
N LEU A 31 8.61 -12.99 20.85
CA LEU A 31 7.16 -12.88 21.07
C LEU A 31 6.52 -14.24 21.37
N THR A 32 5.47 -14.20 22.18
CA THR A 32 4.52 -15.29 22.36
C THR A 32 3.58 -15.39 21.16
N ASN A 33 2.89 -16.53 21.02
CA ASN A 33 1.91 -16.70 19.94
C ASN A 33 0.73 -15.71 20.01
N PRO A 34 0.16 -15.39 21.19
CA PRO A 34 -0.86 -14.36 21.29
C PRO A 34 -0.39 -12.97 20.81
N GLU A 35 0.85 -12.58 21.12
CA GLU A 35 1.42 -11.31 20.65
C GLU A 35 1.59 -11.29 19.12
N ARG A 36 2.07 -12.39 18.54
CA ARG A 36 2.16 -12.53 17.07
C ARG A 36 0.79 -12.44 16.41
N LEU A 37 -0.22 -13.10 16.96
CA LEU A 37 -1.59 -13.02 16.43
C LEU A 37 -2.14 -11.59 16.49
N GLY A 38 -1.91 -10.88 17.60
CA GLY A 38 -2.31 -9.47 17.73
C GLY A 38 -1.65 -8.56 16.68
N ILE A 39 -0.37 -8.79 16.37
CA ILE A 39 0.32 -8.05 15.29
C ILE A 39 -0.31 -8.40 13.93
N LEU A 40 -0.51 -9.68 13.62
CA LEU A 40 -1.10 -10.13 12.37
C LEU A 40 -2.50 -9.53 12.15
N GLU A 41 -3.34 -9.49 13.18
CA GLU A 41 -4.67 -8.87 13.11
C GLU A 41 -4.60 -7.38 12.76
N LYS A 42 -3.61 -6.64 13.31
CA LYS A 42 -3.42 -5.22 12.99
C LYS A 42 -2.90 -5.02 11.58
N LEU A 43 -1.95 -5.84 11.13
CA LEU A 43 -1.44 -5.79 9.75
C LEU A 43 -2.55 -6.11 8.74
N GLU A 44 -3.40 -7.09 9.02
CA GLU A 44 -4.56 -7.41 8.18
C GLU A 44 -5.56 -6.25 8.14
N CYS A 45 -5.83 -5.62 9.29
CA CYS A 45 -6.71 -4.45 9.36
C CYS A 45 -6.19 -3.28 8.50
N VAL A 46 -4.89 -2.98 8.56
CA VAL A 46 -4.26 -1.95 7.72
C VAL A 46 -4.35 -2.34 6.24
N THR A 47 -4.01 -3.59 5.91
CA THR A 47 -4.07 -4.10 4.53
C THR A 47 -5.47 -3.95 3.93
N ARG A 48 -6.52 -4.31 4.68
CA ARG A 48 -7.92 -4.12 4.25
C ARG A 48 -8.28 -2.65 4.03
N LYS A 49 -7.82 -1.74 4.90
CA LYS A 49 -8.06 -0.31 4.73
C LYS A 49 -7.38 0.24 3.48
N LEU A 50 -6.23 -0.31 3.09
CA LEU A 50 -5.51 0.08 1.87
C LEU A 50 -6.12 -0.50 0.58
N GLN A 51 -6.99 -1.51 0.66
CA GLN A 51 -7.64 -2.08 -0.53
C GLN A 51 -8.51 -1.05 -1.28
N THR A 52 -9.31 -0.26 -0.56
CA THR A 52 -10.18 0.76 -1.16
C THR A 52 -9.40 1.83 -1.94
N PRO A 53 -8.43 2.56 -1.34
CA PRO A 53 -7.66 3.55 -2.08
C PRO A 53 -6.84 2.93 -3.21
N ARG A 54 -6.33 1.70 -3.05
CA ARG A 54 -5.67 0.97 -4.14
C ARG A 54 -6.59 0.76 -5.34
N HIS A 55 -7.81 0.26 -5.12
CA HIS A 55 -8.77 0.08 -6.22
C HIS A 55 -9.17 1.41 -6.86
N GLN A 56 -9.33 2.48 -6.08
CA GLN A 56 -9.61 3.81 -6.61
C GLN A 56 -8.49 4.31 -7.53
N LEU A 57 -7.23 4.19 -7.12
CA LEU A 57 -6.08 4.57 -7.94
C LEU A 57 -5.97 3.73 -9.21
N ILE A 58 -6.16 2.40 -9.12
CA ILE A 58 -6.17 1.51 -10.29
C ILE A 58 -7.25 1.93 -11.29
N ASN A 59 -8.47 2.21 -10.83
CA ASN A 59 -9.55 2.64 -11.69
C ASN A 59 -9.24 3.99 -12.34
N GLN A 60 -8.72 4.96 -11.58
CA GLN A 60 -8.33 6.27 -12.12
C GLN A 60 -7.25 6.15 -13.20
N VAL A 61 -6.21 5.35 -12.96
CA VAL A 61 -5.16 5.09 -13.98
C VAL A 61 -5.75 4.38 -15.19
N GLY A 62 -6.62 3.40 -15.00
CA GLY A 62 -7.28 2.68 -16.10
C GLY A 62 -8.24 3.54 -16.92
N GLU A 63 -8.86 4.55 -16.32
CA GLU A 63 -9.74 5.52 -16.99
C GLU A 63 -8.97 6.64 -17.71
N GLN A 64 -7.80 7.02 -17.17
CA GLN A 64 -7.06 8.21 -17.62
C GLN A 64 -5.85 7.90 -18.50
N SER A 65 -5.34 6.68 -18.51
CA SER A 65 -4.15 6.29 -19.26
C SER A 65 -4.46 5.27 -20.33
N ASP A 66 -3.77 5.37 -21.46
CA ASP A 66 -3.79 4.33 -22.48
C ASP A 66 -2.66 3.31 -22.29
N SER A 67 -2.73 2.19 -23.01
CA SER A 67 -1.70 1.14 -22.92
C SER A 67 -0.33 1.57 -23.42
N THR A 68 -0.26 2.63 -24.23
CA THR A 68 0.99 3.16 -24.78
C THR A 68 1.75 3.94 -23.71
N GLU A 69 1.03 4.77 -22.93
CA GLU A 69 1.57 5.53 -21.81
C GLU A 69 2.03 4.64 -20.66
N LEU A 70 1.29 3.56 -20.38
CA LEU A 70 1.62 2.62 -19.31
C LEU A 70 2.72 1.61 -19.70
N GLY A 71 3.07 1.50 -20.99
CA GLY A 71 4.00 0.49 -21.50
C GLY A 71 3.41 -0.92 -21.53
N GLY A 72 2.07 -1.05 -21.50
CA GLY A 72 1.36 -2.32 -21.46
C GLY A 72 -0.01 -2.21 -20.81
N LYS A 73 -0.67 -3.35 -20.58
CA LYS A 73 -1.89 -3.38 -19.78
C LYS A 73 -1.57 -3.09 -18.32
N LEU A 74 -2.36 -2.23 -17.66
CA LEU A 74 -2.17 -1.85 -16.25
C LEU A 74 -1.98 -3.05 -15.31
N SER A 75 -2.74 -4.13 -15.49
CA SER A 75 -2.62 -5.34 -14.67
C SER A 75 -1.26 -6.03 -14.81
N TRP A 76 -0.62 -5.95 -15.98
CA TRP A 76 0.73 -6.49 -16.20
C TRP A 76 1.78 -5.58 -15.58
N VAL A 77 1.64 -4.27 -15.78
CA VAL A 77 2.59 -3.27 -15.25
C VAL A 77 2.61 -3.29 -13.72
N LEU A 78 1.47 -3.52 -13.06
CA LEU A 78 1.40 -3.65 -11.60
C LEU A 78 1.92 -5.00 -11.08
N ALA A 79 1.91 -6.05 -11.90
CA ALA A 79 2.40 -7.36 -11.49
C ALA A 79 3.93 -7.50 -11.61
N ASP A 80 4.56 -6.68 -12.45
CA ASP A 80 6.01 -6.66 -12.71
C ASP A 80 6.79 -5.73 -11.74
N ARG A 81 6.09 -5.01 -10.87
CA ARG A 81 6.66 -4.07 -9.88
C ARG A 81 6.56 -4.63 -8.47
#